data_AF-A0A2V7ZBH8-F1
#
_entry.id   AF-A0A2V7ZBH8-F1
#
_cell.length_a   1.000
_cell.length_b   1.000
_cell.length_c   1.000
_cell.angle_alpha   90.00
_cell.angle_beta   90.00
_cell.angle_gamma   90.00
#
_symmetry.space_group_name_H-M   'P 1'
#
loop_
_entity.id
_entity.type
_entity.pdbx_description
1 polymer ?
#
loop_
_entity_poly.entity_id
_entity_poly.type
_entity_poly.pdbx_seq_one_letter_code
_entity_poly.pdbx_strand_id
1 'polypeptide(L)' 'MADGIAIVGMACRYPDARTPGELWENVLARRRAFRRIPPERLRIED' A
#
# COMPACT_ATOMS: atom_id res chain seq x y z
N MET A 1 -0.99 -9.38 -34.87
CA MET A 1 -1.72 -8.55 -33.89
C MET A 1 -1.36 -9.08 -32.51
N ALA A 2 -0.88 -8.24 -31.60
CA ALA A 2 -0.60 -8.67 -30.24
C ALA A 2 -1.94 -8.79 -29.50
N ASP A 3 -2.29 -10.00 -29.09
CA ASP A 3 -3.47 -10.22 -28.27
C ASP A 3 -3.18 -9.61 -26.89
N GLY A 4 -3.87 -8.51 -26.58
CA GLY A 4 -3.62 -7.72 -25.39
C GLY A 4 -4.35 -8.31 -24.18
N ILE A 5 -3.72 -8.22 -23.00
CA ILE A 5 -4.37 -8.61 -21.76
C ILE A 5 -5.01 -7.38 -21.10
N ALA A 6 -6.33 -7.45 -20.89
CA ALA A 6 -7.07 -6.39 -20.21
C ALA A 6 -7.05 -6.56 -18.68
N ILE A 7 -6.82 -5.47 -17.96
CA ILE A 7 -7.01 -5.40 -16.51
C ILE A 7 -8.44 -4.91 -16.26
N VAL A 8 -9.30 -5.78 -15.75
CA VAL A 8 -10.73 -5.49 -15.54
C VAL A 8 -11.07 -5.09 -14.10
N GLY A 9 -10.10 -5.13 -13.17
CA GLY A 9 -10.31 -4.76 -11.78
C GLY A 9 -9.01 -4.71 -10.98
N MET A 10 -9.05 -4.01 -9.84
CA MET A 10 -7.92 -3.88 -8.92
C MET A 10 -8.38 -3.73 -7.46
N ALA A 11 -7.60 -4.26 -6.53
CA ALA A 11 -7.75 -4.07 -5.10
C ALA A 11 -6.37 -4.06 -4.45
N CYS A 12 -6.21 -3.37 -3.32
CA CYS A 12 -4.94 -3.34 -2.61
C CYS A 12 -5.08 -3.05 -1.12
N ARG A 13 -4.07 -3.45 -0.35
CA ARG A 13 -3.90 -3.07 1.04
C ARG A 13 -2.45 -2.68 1.29
N TYR A 14 -2.23 -1.40 1.52
CA TYR A 14 -0.94 -0.79 1.79
C TYR A 14 -0.93 -0.16 3.19
N PRO A 15 0.26 0.19 3.73
CA PRO A 15 0.34 1.09 4.88
C PRO A 15 -0.53 2.33 4.64
N ASP A 16 -1.48 2.54 5.55
CA ASP A 16 -2.38 3.69 5.57
C ASP A 16 -3.33 3.80 4.35
N ALA A 17 -3.53 2.72 3.60
CA ALA A 17 -4.53 2.61 2.52
C ALA A 17 -5.10 1.19 2.40
N ARG A 18 -6.42 1.07 2.51
CA ARG A 18 -7.21 -0.16 2.38
C ARG A 18 -7.88 -0.29 1.02
N THR A 19 -7.78 0.73 0.18
CA THR A 19 -8.33 0.75 -1.18
C THR A 19 -7.36 1.42 -2.17
N PRO A 20 -7.49 1.16 -3.49
CA PRO A 20 -6.72 1.87 -4.50
C PRO A 20 -6.91 3.40 -4.46
N GLY A 21 -8.12 3.86 -4.15
CA GLY A 21 -8.40 5.30 -4.00
C GLY A 21 -7.65 5.91 -2.82
N GLU A 22 -7.64 5.25 -1.66
CA GLU A 22 -6.87 5.74 -0.51
C GLU A 22 -5.36 5.74 -0.78
N LEU A 23 -4.86 4.77 -1.53
CA LEU A 23 -3.46 4.75 -1.97
C LEU A 23 -3.16 5.96 -2.88
N TRP A 24 -4.06 6.25 -3.82
CA TRP A 24 -3.93 7.39 -4.73
C TRP A 24 -3.83 8.71 -3.96
N GLU A 25 -4.70 8.91 -2.98
CA GLU A 25 -4.65 10.10 -2.11
C GLU A 25 -3.34 10.18 -1.32
N ASN A 26 -2.82 9.05 -0.81
CA ASN A 26 -1.54 9.02 -0.12
C ASN A 26 -0.37 9.45 -1.02
N VAL A 27 -0.39 9.02 -2.30
CA VAL A 27 0.61 9.39 -3.30
C VAL A 27 0.55 10.88 -3.62
N LEU A 28 -0.65 11.40 -3.90
CA LEU A 28 -0.85 12.83 -4.19
C LEU A 28 -0.42 13.72 -3.02
N ALA A 29 -0.75 13.31 -1.79
CA ALA A 29 -0.34 14.00 -0.56
C ALA A 29 1.13 13.76 -0.17
N ARG A 30 1.90 12.97 -0.93
CA ARG A 30 3.29 12.58 -0.65
C ARG A 30 3.48 12.05 0.78
N ARG A 31 2.51 11.28 1.28
CA ARG A 31 2.53 10.77 2.66
C ARG A 31 3.65 9.76 2.86
N ARG A 32 4.39 9.91 3.97
CA ARG A 32 5.40 8.94 4.41
C ARG A 32 4.74 7.89 5.29
N ALA A 33 4.68 6.65 4.81
CA ALA A 33 4.11 5.54 5.57
C ALA A 33 5.15 4.68 6.33
N PHE A 34 6.44 5.02 6.23
CA PHE A 34 7.51 4.36 6.99
C PHE A 34 7.38 4.71 8.48
N ARG A 35 7.30 3.67 9.32
CA ARG A 35 7.20 3.77 10.78
C ARG A 35 8.04 2.70 11.46
N ARG A 36 8.27 2.85 12.77
CA ARG A 36 8.96 1.85 13.59
C ARG A 36 8.21 0.51 13.50
N ILE A 37 8.94 -0.60 13.53
CA ILE A 37 8.33 -1.94 13.58
C ILE A 37 7.49 -2.02 14.86
N PRO A 38 6.21 -2.41 14.77
CA PRO A 38 5.37 -2.56 15.95
C PRO A 38 5.95 -3.63 16.90
N PRO A 39 5.92 -3.41 18.23
CA PRO A 39 6.45 -4.36 19.21
C PRO A 39 5.76 -5.73 19.12
N GLU A 40 4.50 -5.80 18.66
CA GLU A 40 3.81 -7.08 18.44
C GLU A 40 4.42 -7.92 17.31
N ARG A 41 5.16 -7.29 16.38
CA ARG A 41 5.85 -7.99 15.29
C ARG A 41 7.28 -8.35 15.66
N LEU A 42 7.98 -7.43 16.34
CA LEU A 42 9.35 -7.62 16.80
C LEU A 42 9.64 -6.66 17.94
N ARG A 43 10.03 -7.20 19.09
CA ARG A 43 10.53 -6.42 20.22
C ARG A 43 12.02 -6.17 20.01
N ILE A 44 12.41 -4.92 19.85
CA ILE A 44 13.80 -4.53 19.49
C ILE A 44 14.72 -4.50 20.74
N GLU A 45 14.16 -4.57 21.93
CA GLU A 45 14.88 -4.45 23.21
C GLU A 45 15.29 -5.79 23.83
N ASP A 46 14.82 -6.92 23.28
CA ASP A 46 15.25 -8.27 23.66
C ASP A 46 16.56 -8.64 22.94
#